data_AF-A0AAW2UPS0-F1
#
_entry.id   AF-A0AAW2UPS0-F1
#
_cell.length_a   1.000
_cell.length_b   1.000
_cell.length_c   1.000
_cell.angle_alpha   90.00
_cell.angle_beta   90.00
_cell.angle_gamma   90.00
#
_symmetry.space_group_name_H-M   'P 1'
#
loop_
_entity.id
_entity.type
_entity.pdbx_description
1 polymer ?
#
loop_
_entity_poly.entity_id
_entity_poly.type
_entity_poly.pdbx_seq_one_letter_code
_entity_poly.pdbx_strand_id
1 'polypeptide(L)'
;MSKNPLTVILDDDKFNGINYTDWLHNLRIILDYENQGYIIDKMLSQILSAGSSSEECEAFERWQADHRKVRSIILASMSNDVQKQYDRSDDVASFGNA
;
A
#
# COMPACT_ATOMS: atom_id res chain seq x y z
N MET A 1 3.22 11.35 24.08
CA MET A 1 3.50 11.20 22.64
C MET A 1 2.28 11.75 21.90
N SER A 2 2.39 12.90 21.23
CA SER A 2 1.31 13.39 20.37
C SER A 2 1.19 12.45 19.17
N LYS A 3 0.01 11.89 18.92
CA LYS A 3 -0.24 11.09 17.72
C LYS A 3 -0.08 11.99 16.50
N ASN A 4 0.53 11.48 15.43
CA ASN A 4 0.59 12.20 14.16
C ASN A 4 -0.86 12.34 13.65
N PRO A 5 -1.35 13.55 13.33
CA PRO A 5 -2.70 13.75 12.81
C PRO A 5 -3.06 12.81 11.65
N LEU A 6 -2.08 12.47 10.80
CA LEU A 6 -2.25 11.54 9.68
C LEU A 6 -2.50 10.10 10.13
N THR A 7 -1.83 9.67 11.21
CA THR A 7 -2.05 8.33 11.78
C THR A 7 -3.41 8.21 12.46
N VAL A 8 -3.94 9.32 12.97
CA VAL A 8 -5.28 9.35 13.60
C VAL A 8 -6.36 9.11 12.55
N ILE A 9 -6.22 9.69 11.35
CA ILE A 9 -7.20 9.53 10.25
C ILE A 9 -7.39 8.04 9.90
N LEU A 10 -6.31 7.26 9.79
CA LEU A 10 -6.42 5.82 9.50
C LEU A 10 -6.85 5.00 10.71
N ASP A 11 -6.54 5.43 11.92
CA ASP A 11 -6.96 4.73 13.13
C ASP A 11 -8.47 4.86 13.37
N ASP A 12 -9.03 6.02 13.04
CA ASP A 12 -10.47 6.31 13.21
C ASP A 12 -11.30 5.67 12.07
N ASP A 13 -10.78 5.64 10.83
CA ASP A 13 -11.45 5.07 9.65
C ASP A 13 -10.70 3.89 9.05
N LYS A 14 -10.42 2.87 9.87
CA LYS A 14 -9.81 1.63 9.38
C LYS A 14 -10.68 0.96 8.31
N PHE A 15 -10.03 0.38 7.31
CA PHE A 15 -10.74 -0.42 6.31
C PHE A 15 -11.37 -1.65 6.98
N ASN A 16 -12.70 -1.73 6.88
CA ASN A 16 -13.51 -2.78 7.49
C ASN A 16 -14.22 -3.66 6.46
N GLY A 17 -13.91 -3.48 5.16
CA GLY A 17 -14.53 -4.21 4.05
C GLY A 17 -15.77 -3.55 3.46
N ILE A 18 -16.40 -2.60 4.18
CA ILE A 18 -17.61 -1.90 3.70
C ILE A 18 -17.39 -0.40 3.44
N ASN A 19 -16.39 0.21 4.08
CA ASN A 19 -16.09 1.65 3.98
C ASN A 19 -15.03 2.00 2.91
N TYR A 20 -15.01 1.29 1.77
CA TYR A 20 -13.94 1.42 0.77
C TYR A 20 -13.72 2.86 0.29
N THR A 21 -14.80 3.60 -0.02
CA THR A 21 -14.70 4.97 -0.56
C THR A 21 -14.06 5.93 0.43
N ASP A 22 -14.53 5.90 1.68
CA ASP A 22 -14.04 6.80 2.75
C ASP A 22 -12.60 6.46 3.13
N TRP A 23 -12.32 5.16 3.29
CA TRP A 23 -10.97 4.66 3.53
C TRP A 23 -10.00 5.06 2.41
N LEU A 24 -10.39 4.89 1.13
CA LEU A 24 -9.54 5.24 0.00
C LEU A 24 -9.27 6.75 -0.07
N HIS A 25 -10.27 7.57 0.27
CA HIS A 25 -10.08 9.02 0.34
C HIS A 25 -9.04 9.40 1.41
N ASN A 26 -9.19 8.85 2.60
CA ASN A 26 -8.25 9.04 3.72
C ASN A 26 -6.84 8.54 3.39
N LEU A 27 -6.73 7.38 2.74
CA LEU A 27 -5.47 6.81 2.28
C LEU A 27 -4.78 7.74 1.27
N ARG A 28 -5.52 8.31 0.32
CA ARG A 28 -4.96 9.25 -0.68
C ARG A 28 -4.37 10.49 -0.02
N ILE A 29 -5.07 11.08 0.96
CA ILE A 29 -4.56 12.26 1.70
C ILE A 29 -3.18 11.97 2.31
N ILE A 30 -3.02 10.78 2.90
CA ILE A 30 -1.77 10.38 3.57
C ILE A 30 -0.67 10.10 2.57
N LEU A 31 -1.00 9.42 1.46
CA LEU A 31 -0.02 9.14 0.43
C LEU A 31 0.41 10.41 -0.31
N ASP A 32 -0.48 11.37 -0.53
CA ASP A 32 -0.12 12.66 -1.08
C ASP A 32 0.82 13.43 -0.13
N TYR A 33 0.54 13.40 1.18
CA TYR A 33 1.43 13.97 2.18
C TYR A 33 2.82 13.32 2.19
N GLU A 34 2.89 12.00 2.02
CA GLU A 34 4.15 11.25 1.96
C GLU A 34 4.84 11.31 0.58
N ASN A 35 4.25 12.02 -0.39
CA ASN A 35 4.67 12.11 -1.79
C ASN A 35 4.70 10.75 -2.53
N GLN A 36 3.72 9.89 -2.21
CA GLN A 36 3.57 8.50 -2.66
C GLN A 36 2.26 8.23 -3.39
N GLY A 37 1.38 9.24 -3.57
CA GLY A 37 0.08 9.07 -4.24
C GLY A 37 0.19 8.42 -5.62
N TYR A 38 1.27 8.70 -6.35
CA TYR A 38 1.56 8.14 -7.66
C TYR A 38 1.67 6.61 -7.69
N ILE A 39 1.96 5.95 -6.54
CA ILE A 39 2.01 4.49 -6.45
C ILE A 39 0.62 3.86 -6.63
N ILE A 40 -0.44 4.52 -6.16
CA ILE A 40 -1.81 4.03 -6.35
C ILE A 40 -2.22 4.13 -7.81
N ASP A 41 -1.93 5.25 -8.46
CA ASP A 41 -2.37 5.51 -9.83
C ASP A 41 -1.50 4.78 -10.87
N LYS A 42 -0.22 4.59 -10.56
CA LYS A 42 0.78 4.02 -11.46
C LYS A 42 1.18 2.63 -10.99
N MET A 43 0.24 1.69 -11.01
CA MET A 43 0.57 0.29 -10.75
C MET A 43 1.55 -0.21 -11.82
N LEU A 44 2.71 -0.72 -11.35
CA LEU A 44 3.75 -1.60 -11.93
C LEU A 44 3.97 -1.70 -13.46
N SER A 45 2.91 -1.72 -14.28
CA SER A 45 2.96 -1.98 -15.73
C SER A 45 3.75 -0.95 -16.54
N GLN A 46 3.83 0.31 -16.11
CA GLN A 46 4.58 1.32 -16.88
C GLN A 46 6.10 1.30 -16.60
N ILE A 47 6.54 0.82 -15.44
CA ILE A 47 7.95 0.87 -15.05
C ILE A 47 8.68 -0.39 -15.49
N LEU A 48 8.04 -1.56 -15.42
CA LEU A 48 8.64 -2.83 -15.86
C LEU A 48 8.82 -2.94 -17.39
N SER A 49 8.24 -2.04 -18.18
CA SER A 49 8.38 -2.04 -19.64
C SER A 49 9.67 -1.35 -20.13
N ALA A 50 10.37 -0.60 -19.27
CA ALA A 50 11.53 0.19 -19.65
C ALA A 50 12.78 -0.41 -19.01
N GLY A 51 13.48 -1.25 -19.76
CA GLY A 51 14.77 -1.78 -19.38
C GLY A 51 15.80 -1.42 -20.45
N SER A 52 16.75 -0.56 -20.11
CA SER A 52 18.14 -0.63 -20.60
C SER A 52 19.09 0.42 -20.00
N SER A 53 18.65 1.43 -19.23
CA SER A 53 19.52 2.51 -18.72
C SER A 53 19.73 2.51 -17.19
N SER A 54 20.85 3.07 -16.73
CA SER A 54 21.17 3.23 -15.29
C SER A 54 20.12 4.06 -14.55
N GLU A 55 19.55 5.07 -15.21
CA GLU A 55 18.53 5.96 -14.65
C GLU A 55 17.18 5.23 -14.43
N GLU A 56 16.85 4.28 -15.32
CA GLU A 56 15.67 3.43 -15.17
C GLU A 56 15.81 2.45 -13.99
N CYS A 57 17.01 1.91 -13.77
CA CYS A 57 17.30 1.06 -12.61
C CYS A 57 17.13 1.82 -11.29
N GLU A 58 17.68 3.03 -11.20
CA GLU A 58 17.53 3.88 -10.00
C GLU A 58 16.06 4.27 -9.76
N ALA A 59 15.32 4.61 -10.81
CA ALA A 59 13.89 4.90 -10.72
C ALA A 59 13.08 3.67 -10.25
N PHE A 60 13.45 2.47 -10.71
CA PHE A 60 12.81 1.22 -10.28
C PHE A 60 13.11 0.88 -8.82
N GLU A 61 14.35 1.04 -8.35
CA GLU A 61 14.70 0.84 -6.94
C GLU A 61 13.95 1.79 -6.02
N ARG A 62 13.88 3.08 -6.41
CA ARG A 62 13.10 4.08 -5.68
C ARG A 62 11.62 3.71 -5.64
N TRP A 63 11.05 3.36 -6.78
CA TRP A 63 9.67 2.88 -6.87
C TRP A 63 9.43 1.66 -5.97
N GLN A 64 10.35 0.70 -5.91
CA GLN A 64 10.20 -0.48 -5.04
C GLN A 64 10.21 -0.09 -3.55
N ALA A 65 11.06 0.86 -3.14
CA ALA A 65 11.10 1.34 -1.76
C ALA A 65 9.79 2.05 -1.39
N ASP A 66 9.33 2.92 -2.28
CA ASP A 66 8.08 3.67 -2.18
C ASP A 66 6.87 2.72 -2.15
N HIS A 67 6.84 1.71 -3.02
CA HIS A 67 5.83 0.65 -3.03
C HIS A 67 5.79 -0.14 -1.72
N ARG A 68 6.94 -0.52 -1.15
CA ARG A 68 6.99 -1.20 0.16
C ARG A 68 6.36 -0.33 1.26
N LYS A 69 6.65 0.97 1.26
CA LYS A 69 6.09 1.93 2.21
C LYS A 69 4.57 2.03 2.06
N VAL A 70 4.06 2.19 0.84
CA VAL A 70 2.62 2.23 0.57
C VAL A 70 1.92 0.94 1.00
N ARG A 71 2.53 -0.22 0.71
CA ARG A 71 2.00 -1.51 1.19
C ARG A 71 1.89 -1.55 2.72
N SER A 72 2.90 -1.07 3.44
CA SER A 72 2.85 -1.01 4.91
C SER A 72 1.74 -0.08 5.41
N ILE A 73 1.53 1.08 4.78
CA ILE A 73 0.45 2.02 5.14
C ILE A 73 -0.93 1.39 4.90
N ILE A 74 -1.12 0.76 3.73
CA ILE A 74 -2.37 0.06 3.39
C ILE A 74 -2.67 -1.02 4.43
N LEU A 75 -1.71 -1.89 4.74
CA LEU A 75 -1.90 -2.94 5.73
C LEU A 75 -2.22 -2.38 7.12
N ALA A 76 -1.45 -1.38 7.58
CA ALA A 76 -1.68 -0.76 8.89
C ALA A 76 -3.05 -0.07 9.01
N SER A 77 -3.60 0.41 7.89
CA SER A 77 -4.92 1.03 7.82
C SER A 77 -6.09 0.05 7.78
N MET A 78 -5.82 -1.25 7.68
CA MET A 78 -6.86 -2.27 7.71
C MET A 78 -7.23 -2.64 9.15
N SER A 79 -8.50 -2.98 9.36
CA SER A 79 -8.92 -3.63 10.60
C SER A 79 -8.29 -5.02 10.72
N ASN A 80 -8.09 -5.48 11.96
CA ASN A 80 -7.48 -6.79 12.24
C ASN A 80 -8.21 -7.95 11.55
N ASP A 81 -9.54 -7.86 11.40
CA ASP A 81 -10.33 -8.91 10.76
C ASP A 81 -10.15 -8.95 9.24
N VAL A 82 -9.89 -7.80 8.62
CA VAL A 82 -9.55 -7.72 7.19
C VAL A 82 -8.10 -8.16 6.95
N GLN A 83 -7.16 -7.79 7.81
CA GLN A 83 -5.77 -8.26 7.74
C GLN A 83 -5.68 -9.80 7.80
N LYS A 84 -6.37 -10.42 8.78
CA LYS A 84 -6.39 -11.89 8.91
C LYS A 84 -6.96 -12.60 7.68
N GLN A 85 -7.88 -11.98 6.95
CA GLN A 85 -8.39 -12.54 5.70
C GLN A 85 -7.33 -12.47 4.59
N TYR A 86 -6.59 -11.37 4.52
CA TYR A 86 -5.48 -11.21 3.58
C TYR A 86 -4.36 -12.23 3.85
N ASP A 87 -3.94 -12.36 5.12
CA ASP A 87 -2.87 -13.30 5.51
C ASP A 87 -3.27 -14.76 5.26
N ARG A 88 -4.53 -15.12 5.53
CA ARG A 88 -5.06 -16.46 5.24
C ARG A 88 -5.02 -16.78 3.74
N SER A 89 -5.27 -15.80 2.88
CA SER A 89 -5.23 -15.99 1.43
C SER A 89 -3.80 -16.15 0.90
N ASP A 90 -2.81 -15.47 1.50
CA ASP A 90 -1.38 -15.68 1.19
C ASP A 90 -0.89 -17.06 1.68
N ASP A 91 -1.37 -17.57 2.81
CA ASP A 91 -1.03 -18.91 3.32
C ASP A 91 -1.56 -20.05 2.42
N VAL A 92 -2.76 -19.90 1.84
CA VAL A 92 -3.36 -20.94 0.97
C VAL A 92 -2.59 -21.11 -0.34
N ALA A 93 -1.88 -20.07 -0.80
CA ALA A 93 -0.98 -20.18 -1.95
C ALA A 93 0.29 -21.02 -1.66
N SER A 94 0.59 -21.32 -0.38
CA SER A 94 1.75 -22.13 0.01
C SER A 94 1.45 -23.61 0.27
N PHE A 95 0.18 -24.06 0.17
CA PHE A 95 -0.21 -25.47 0.40
C PHE A 95 -0.69 -26.20 -0.86
N GLY A 96 -0.39 -25.69 -2.05
CA GLY A 96 -0.68 -26.33 -3.33
C GLY A 96 0.56 -26.92 -4.01
N ASN A 97 1.24 -27.87 -3.36
CA ASN A 97 2.12 -28.85 -4.03
C ASN A 97 2.40 -30.02 -3.06
N ALA A 98 1.55 -31.04 -3.13
CA ALA A 98 1.83 -32.40 -2.67
C ALA A 98 1.19 -33.38 -3.65
#